data_AF-A0A2D3NT99-F1
#
_entry.id   AF-A0A2D3NT99-F1
#
_cell.length_a   1.000
_cell.length_b   1.000
_cell.length_c   1.000
_cell.angle_alpha   90.00
_cell.angle_beta   90.00
_cell.angle_gamma   90.00
#
_symmetry.space_group_name_H-M   'P 1'
#
loop_
_entity.id
_entity.type
_entity.pdbx_description
1 polymer ?
#
loop_
_entity_poly.entity_id
_entity_poly.type
_entity_poly.pdbx_seq_one_letter_code
_entity_poly.pdbx_strand_id
1 'polypeptide(L)'
;MTDLEKAIEEIKETYKIYFSRCKEIEDDKMPVGVMDGHNSEYKVASNILYEKVKEIEKKYIVKVTDKEFSIFEAYKIKKEIYEEIS
;
A
#
# COMPACT_ATOMS: atom_id res chain seq x y z
N MET A 1 -14.70 16.19 3.45
CA MET A 1 -13.80 15.12 3.91
C MET A 1 -12.96 15.62 5.07
N THR A 2 -12.91 14.83 6.14
CA THR A 2 -11.98 14.96 7.27
C THR A 2 -10.55 14.69 6.83
N ASP A 3 -9.58 15.09 7.63
CA ASP A 3 -8.16 14.82 7.32
C ASP A 3 -7.83 13.31 7.39
N LEU A 4 -8.57 12.54 8.18
CA LEU A 4 -8.51 11.08 8.17
C LEU A 4 -8.97 10.50 6.82
N GLU A 5 -10.11 10.97 6.30
CA GLU A 5 -10.62 10.52 4.99
C GLU A 5 -9.65 10.87 3.85
N LYS A 6 -9.06 12.07 3.87
CA LYS A 6 -8.04 12.48 2.89
C LYS A 6 -6.78 11.62 2.98
N ALA A 7 -6.32 11.33 4.19
CA ALA A 7 -5.16 10.47 4.41
C ALA A 7 -5.42 9.05 3.88
N ILE A 8 -6.60 8.48 4.13
CA ILE A 8 -6.98 7.16 3.62
C ILE A 8 -7.01 7.14 2.09
N GLU A 9 -7.54 8.19 1.43
CA GLU A 9 -7.52 8.28 -0.03
C GLU A 9 -6.10 8.33 -0.59
N GLU A 10 -5.20 9.13 -0.02
CA GLU A 10 -3.80 9.16 -0.45
C GLU A 10 -3.05 7.85 -0.18
N ILE A 11 -3.38 7.16 0.90
CA ILE A 11 -2.85 5.82 1.19
C ILE A 11 -3.33 4.83 0.12
N LYS A 12 -4.61 4.86 -0.28
CA LYS A 12 -5.15 4.03 -1.37
C LYS A 12 -4.38 4.24 -2.67
N GLU A 13 -4.11 5.48 -3.05
CA GLU A 13 -3.31 5.79 -4.24
C GLU A 13 -1.86 5.28 -4.11
N THR A 14 -1.27 5.36 -2.92
CA THR A 14 0.07 4.82 -2.66
C THR A 14 0.10 3.30 -2.81
N TYR A 15 -0.94 2.59 -2.35
CA TYR A 15 -1.08 1.14 -2.57
C TYR A 15 -1.27 0.77 -4.04
N LYS A 16 -2.00 1.58 -4.83
CA LYS A 16 -2.12 1.38 -6.29
C LYS A 16 -0.75 1.45 -6.96
N ILE A 17 0.04 2.47 -6.65
CA ILE A 17 1.41 2.63 -7.19
C ILE A 17 2.28 1.42 -6.81
N TYR A 18 2.20 0.98 -5.54
CA TYR A 18 2.91 -0.20 -5.07
C TYR A 18 2.54 -1.46 -5.87
N PHE A 19 1.24 -1.75 -6.01
CA PHE A 19 0.80 -2.95 -6.72
C PHE A 19 1.10 -2.90 -8.22
N SER A 20 1.04 -1.72 -8.84
CA SER A 20 1.48 -1.54 -10.23
C SER A 20 2.96 -1.87 -10.37
N ARG A 21 3.81 -1.41 -9.45
CA ARG A 21 5.23 -1.75 -9.45
C ARG A 21 5.46 -3.24 -9.25
N CYS A 22 4.73 -3.87 -8.32
CA CYS A 22 4.74 -5.32 -8.11
C CYS A 22 4.39 -6.09 -9.40
N LYS A 23 3.37 -5.65 -10.13
CA LYS A 23 2.97 -6.23 -11.43
C LYS A 23 4.09 -6.12 -12.48
N GLU A 24 4.79 -4.98 -12.53
CA GLU A 24 5.92 -4.77 -13.45
C GLU A 24 7.11 -5.70 -13.19
N ILE A 25 7.37 -6.05 -11.92
CA ILE A 25 8.50 -6.89 -11.52
C ILE A 25 8.12 -8.37 -11.38
N GLU A 26 6.92 -8.74 -11.85
CA GLU A 26 6.35 -10.11 -11.76
C GLU A 26 6.36 -10.67 -10.32
N ASP A 27 6.19 -9.80 -9.31
CA ASP A 27 6.12 -10.19 -7.89
C ASP A 27 4.71 -9.88 -7.36
N ASP A 28 4.00 -10.89 -6.84
CA ASP A 28 2.60 -10.78 -6.44
C ASP A 28 2.41 -10.58 -4.92
N LYS A 29 3.48 -10.31 -4.18
CA LYS A 29 3.44 -10.28 -2.72
C LYS A 29 2.70 -9.06 -2.17
N MET A 30 1.86 -9.32 -1.16
CA MET A 30 1.33 -8.28 -0.28
C MET A 30 2.46 -7.66 0.53
N PRO A 31 2.41 -6.36 0.90
CA PRO A 31 3.41 -5.73 1.74
C PRO A 31 3.29 -6.25 3.19
N VAL A 32 3.77 -7.46 3.42
CA VAL A 32 3.96 -8.04 4.75
C VAL A 32 5.30 -7.58 5.29
N GLY A 33 5.29 -7.06 6.52
CA GLY A 33 6.45 -6.47 7.17
C GLY A 33 7.71 -7.33 7.03
N VAL A 34 8.67 -6.81 6.27
CA VAL A 34 10.10 -7.13 6.22
C VAL A 34 10.49 -8.52 6.77
N MET A 35 10.04 -9.62 6.17
CA MET A 35 10.45 -10.96 6.64
C MET A 35 10.85 -11.97 5.56
N ASP A 36 11.18 -11.55 4.33
CA ASP A 36 11.95 -12.46 3.49
C ASP A 36 12.97 -11.76 2.56
N GLY A 37 14.22 -12.19 2.67
CA GLY A 37 15.42 -11.50 2.20
C GLY A 37 15.80 -11.75 0.75
N HIS A 38 14.90 -12.29 -0.08
CA HIS A 38 15.27 -12.88 -1.37
C HIS A 38 14.75 -12.17 -2.63
N ASN A 39 14.07 -11.01 -2.52
CA ASN A 39 13.75 -10.17 -3.70
C ASN A 39 14.03 -8.69 -3.42
N SER A 40 15.06 -8.13 -4.07
CA SER A 40 15.57 -6.78 -3.79
C SER A 40 14.59 -5.68 -4.19
N GLU A 41 13.88 -5.85 -5.30
CA GLU A 41 12.98 -4.81 -5.85
C GLU A 41 11.65 -4.72 -5.10
N TYR A 42 11.05 -5.85 -4.76
CA TYR A 42 9.86 -5.89 -3.91
C TYR A 42 10.11 -5.21 -2.57
N LYS A 43 11.24 -5.52 -1.91
CA LYS A 43 11.59 -4.92 -0.61
C LYS A 43 11.73 -3.40 -0.71
N VAL A 44 12.31 -2.91 -1.81
CA VAL A 44 12.40 -1.47 -2.09
C VAL A 44 10.99 -0.88 -2.26
N ALA A 45 10.11 -1.52 -3.03
CA ALA A 45 8.74 -1.07 -3.22
C ALA A 45 7.94 -1.03 -1.90
N SER A 46 8.05 -2.07 -1.06
CA SER A 46 7.38 -2.10 0.26
C SER A 46 7.93 -1.01 1.20
N ASN A 47 9.24 -0.78 1.21
CA ASN A 47 9.82 0.30 2.02
C ASN A 47 9.33 1.69 1.56
N ILE A 48 9.25 1.92 0.25
CA ILE A 48 8.71 3.16 -0.31
C ILE A 48 7.25 3.34 0.11
N LEU A 49 6.44 2.27 0.04
CA LEU A 49 5.06 2.29 0.51
C LEU A 49 4.98 2.69 1.99
N TYR A 50 5.76 2.06 2.88
CA TYR A 50 5.74 2.38 4.31
C TYR A 50 6.16 3.81 4.61
N GLU A 51 7.21 4.32 3.97
CA GLU A 51 7.65 5.70 4.18
C GLU A 51 6.61 6.71 3.69
N LYS A 52 5.99 6.47 2.52
CA LYS A 52 4.90 7.33 2.02
C LYS A 52 3.69 7.34 2.95
N VAL A 53 3.29 6.19 3.49
CA VAL A 53 2.19 6.13 4.48
C VAL A 53 2.53 7.00 5.71
N LYS A 54 3.75 6.89 6.25
CA LYS A 54 4.19 7.73 7.37
C LYS A 54 4.21 9.22 7.03
N GLU A 55 4.59 9.59 5.81
CA GLU A 55 4.57 10.98 5.34
C GLU A 55 3.13 11.52 5.27
N ILE A 56 2.19 10.71 4.77
CA ILE A 56 0.76 11.07 4.72
C ILE A 56 0.19 11.26 6.12
N GLU A 57 0.47 10.33 7.05
CA GLU A 57 0.07 10.44 8.46
C GLU A 57 0.58 11.73 9.10
N LYS A 58 1.85 12.08 8.87
CA LYS A 58 2.44 13.34 9.36
C LYS A 58 1.82 14.57 8.70
N LYS A 59 1.57 14.53 7.39
CA LYS A 59 0.97 15.63 6.61
C LYS A 59 -0.42 15.99 7.14
N TYR A 60 -1.22 14.99 7.48
CA TYR A 60 -2.60 15.17 7.96
C TYR A 60 -2.72 15.16 9.49
N ILE A 61 -1.63 14.92 10.22
CA ILE A 61 -1.60 14.82 11.68
C ILE A 61 -2.60 13.75 12.16
N VAL A 62 -2.62 12.61 11.48
CA VAL A 62 -3.49 11.47 11.79
C VAL A 62 -2.65 10.21 11.99
N LYS A 63 -3.25 9.22 12.63
CA LYS A 63 -2.74 7.86 12.67
C LYS A 63 -3.79 6.93 12.08
N VAL A 64 -3.44 6.24 11.00
CA VAL A 64 -4.31 5.30 10.32
C VAL A 64 -4.04 3.93 10.90
N THR A 65 -5.06 3.29 11.45
CA THR A 65 -4.96 1.94 12.00
C THR A 65 -5.69 0.95 11.09
N ASP A 66 -5.55 -0.34 11.40
CA ASP A 66 -6.22 -1.41 10.66
C ASP A 66 -7.75 -1.27 10.63
N LYS A 67 -8.34 -0.52 11.57
CA LYS A 67 -9.78 -0.21 11.58
C LYS A 67 -10.17 0.75 10.45
N GLU A 68 -9.33 1.76 10.20
CA GLU A 68 -9.57 2.75 9.16
C GLU A 68 -9.10 2.28 7.78
N PHE A 69 -8.00 1.52 7.73
CA PHE A 69 -7.47 0.92 6.50
C PHE A 69 -6.96 -0.49 6.77
N SER A 70 -7.78 -1.49 6.45
CA SER A 70 -7.44 -2.89 6.69
C SER A 70 -6.66 -3.52 5.53
N ILE A 71 -6.00 -4.65 5.80
CA ILE A 71 -5.36 -5.47 4.76
C ILE A 71 -6.35 -5.93 3.67
N PHE A 72 -7.65 -6.09 3.99
CA PHE A 72 -8.67 -6.44 2.99
C PHE A 72 -8.90 -5.32 1.96
N GLU A 73 -8.78 -4.05 2.37
CA GLU A 73 -8.83 -2.93 1.42
C GLU A 73 -7.62 -2.98 0.48
N ALA A 74 -6.42 -3.28 1.00
CA ALA A 74 -5.24 -3.48 0.17
C ALA A 74 -5.43 -4.63 -0.83
N TYR A 75 -6.06 -5.74 -0.44
CA TYR A 75 -6.39 -6.84 -1.36
C TYR A 75 -7.35 -6.43 -2.48
N LYS A 76 -8.36 -5.59 -2.20
CA LYS A 76 -9.26 -5.07 -3.23
C LYS A 76 -8.49 -4.27 -4.28
N ILE A 77 -7.60 -3.39 -3.82
CA ILE A 77 -6.73 -2.60 -4.70
C ILE A 77 -5.83 -3.53 -5.55
N LYS A 78 -5.25 -4.58 -4.93
CA LYS A 78 -4.45 -5.56 -5.69
C LYS A 78 -5.28 -6.17 -6.82
N LYS A 79 -6.48 -6.68 -6.54
CA LYS A 79 -7.35 -7.29 -7.56
C LYS A 79 -7.67 -6.33 -8.70
N GLU A 80 -7.96 -5.06 -8.39
CA GLU A 80 -8.20 -4.01 -9.38
C GLU A 80 -6.99 -3.83 -10.31
N ILE A 81 -5.77 -3.74 -9.76
CA ILE A 81 -4.54 -3.55 -10.56
C ILE A 81 -4.18 -4.77 -11.40
N TYR A 82 -4.44 -5.97 -10.88
CA TYR A 82 -4.09 -7.22 -11.54
C TYR A 82 -5.16 -7.66 -12.56
N GLU A 83 -6.25 -6.90 -12.71
CA GLU A 83 -7.40 -7.26 -13.54
C GLU A 83 -7.96 -8.64 -13.19
N GLU A 84 -7.82 -9.04 -11.93
CA GLU A 84 -8.42 -10.26 -11.37
C GLU A 84 -9.92 -9.98 -11.15
N ILE A 85 -10.67 -9.94 -12.25
CA ILE A 85 -12.13 -9.84 -12.25
C ILE A 85 -12.65 -11.19 -11.78
N SER A 86 -13.22 -11.23 -10.57
CA SER A 86 -13.95 -12.39 -10.07
C SER A 86 -15.34 -12.48 -10.67
#